data_AF-A0A833ZX96-F1
#
_entry.id   AF-A0A833ZX96-F1
#
_cell.length_a   1.000
_cell.length_b   1.000
_cell.length_c   1.000
_cell.angle_alpha   90.00
_cell.angle_beta   90.00
_cell.angle_gamma   90.00
#
_symmetry.space_group_name_H-M   'P 1'
#
loop_
_entity.id
_entity.type
_entity.pdbx_description
1 polymer ?
#
loop_
_entity_poly.entity_id
_entity_poly.type
_entity_poly.pdbx_seq_one_letter_code
_entity_poly.pdbx_strand_id
1 'polypeptide(L)'
;MDKLRLEIRAMDEIQPDLRELMETMHRMSHLPPDFEGRQTVSQWLQTLSGMSASDELDDSQVRQMLFDLESAYNAFNRFLHA
;
A
#
# COMPACT_ATOMS: atom_id res chain seq x y z
N MET A 1 4.24 -2.67 -5.60
CA MET A 1 4.91 -3.92 -5.16
C MET A 1 6.23 -4.13 -5.88
N ASP A 2 6.29 -4.01 -7.21
CA ASP A 2 7.55 -4.21 -7.96
C ASP A 2 8.66 -3.25 -7.55
N LYS A 3 8.34 -1.98 -7.26
CA LYS A 3 9.31 -1.03 -6.68
C LYS A 3 10.04 -1.60 -5.45
N LEU A 4 9.29 -2.14 -4.48
CA LEU A 4 9.85 -2.74 -3.27
C LEU A 4 10.73 -3.97 -3.58
N ARG A 5 10.39 -4.75 -4.61
CA ARG A 5 11.19 -5.89 -5.07
C ARG A 5 12.47 -5.48 -5.80
N LEU A 6 12.48 -4.30 -6.39
CA LEU A 6 13.64 -3.67 -7.02
C LEU A 6 14.50 -2.87 -6.03
N GLU A 7 14.27 -3.04 -4.72
CA GLU A 7 14.96 -2.32 -3.65
C GLU A 7 14.78 -0.80 -3.66
N ILE A 8 13.71 -0.32 -4.29
CA ILE A 8 13.27 1.07 -4.16
C ILE A 8 12.54 1.20 -2.82
N ARG A 9 13.11 1.98 -1.89
CA ARG A 9 12.69 1.99 -0.47
C ARG A 9 12.52 3.39 0.12
N ALA A 10 12.94 4.43 -0.58
CA ALA A 10 12.84 5.80 -0.11
C ALA A 10 11.38 6.23 0.00
N MET A 11 11.07 7.00 1.05
CA MET A 11 9.73 7.49 1.34
C MET A 11 9.12 8.24 0.15
N ASP A 12 9.88 9.16 -0.45
CA ASP A 12 9.43 9.97 -1.58
C ASP A 12 9.20 9.18 -2.88
N GLU A 13 9.84 8.01 -3.02
CA GLU A 13 9.66 7.12 -4.16
C GLU A 13 8.46 6.16 -4.01
N ILE A 14 8.07 5.86 -2.78
CA ILE A 14 7.01 4.88 -2.45
C ILE A 14 5.68 5.54 -2.08
N GLN A 15 5.71 6.62 -1.32
CA GLN A 15 4.50 7.26 -0.78
C GLN A 15 3.54 7.78 -1.86
N PRO A 16 3.99 8.40 -2.97
CA PRO A 16 3.10 8.90 -4.01
C PRO A 16 2.24 7.80 -4.65
N ASP A 17 2.83 6.65 -4.99
CA ASP A 17 2.10 5.51 -5.57
C ASP A 17 1.05 4.95 -4.59
N LEU A 18 1.41 4.88 -3.29
CA LEU A 18 0.51 4.39 -2.25
C LEU A 18 -0.68 5.34 -2.05
N ARG A 19 -0.44 6.65 -2.17
CA ARG A 19 -1.49 7.67 -2.12
C ARG A 19 -2.44 7.55 -3.31
N GLU A 20 -1.90 7.40 -4.51
CA GLU A 20 -2.71 7.19 -5.72
C GLU A 20 -3.54 5.90 -5.64
N LEU A 21 -2.97 4.82 -5.09
CA LEU A 21 -3.69 3.58 -4.82
C LEU A 21 -4.87 3.81 -3.87
N MET A 22 -4.64 4.53 -2.76
CA MET A 22 -5.70 4.85 -1.79
C MET A 22 -6.81 5.68 -2.42
N GLU A 23 -6.47 6.71 -3.19
CA GLU A 23 -7.46 7.53 -3.89
C GLU A 23 -8.26 6.72 -4.92
N THR A 24 -7.60 5.83 -5.65
CA THR A 24 -8.25 4.93 -6.61
C THR A 24 -9.25 4.00 -5.92
N MET A 25 -8.88 3.46 -4.75
CA MET A 25 -9.81 2.66 -3.94
C MET A 25 -11.00 3.47 -3.42
N HIS A 26 -10.83 4.76 -3.09
CA HIS A 26 -11.94 5.64 -2.68
C HIS A 26 -12.89 5.98 -3.83
N ARG A 27 -12.34 6.18 -5.05
CA ARG A 27 -13.14 6.45 -6.26
C ARG A 27 -13.96 5.25 -6.71
N MET A 28 -13.59 4.04 -6.29
CA MET A 28 -14.31 2.82 -6.64
C MET A 28 -15.57 2.65 -5.78
N SER A 29 -16.70 3.16 -6.28
CA SER A 29 -18.00 3.16 -5.57
C SER A 29 -18.55 1.78 -5.23
N HIS A 30 -18.17 0.75 -5.97
CA HIS A 30 -18.60 -0.63 -5.73
C HIS A 30 -17.80 -1.33 -4.63
N LEU A 31 -16.65 -0.77 -4.25
CA LEU A 31 -15.81 -1.35 -3.22
C LEU A 31 -16.45 -1.12 -1.84
N PRO A 32 -16.60 -2.16 -0.99
CA PRO A 32 -17.17 -2.01 0.33
C PRO A 32 -16.45 -0.93 1.15
N PRO A 33 -17.17 -0.14 1.97
CA PRO A 33 -16.58 0.92 2.78
C PRO A 33 -15.55 0.39 3.78
N ASP A 34 -15.74 -0.84 4.24
CA ASP A 34 -14.92 -1.61 5.18
C ASP A 34 -13.93 -2.56 4.49
N PHE A 35 -13.65 -2.35 3.20
CA PHE A 35 -12.69 -3.17 2.46
C PHE A 35 -11.31 -3.16 3.15
N GLU A 36 -10.86 -4.33 3.59
CA GLU A 36 -9.62 -4.54 4.35
C GLU A 36 -8.40 -3.89 3.70
N GLY A 37 -8.29 -3.95 2.36
CA GLY A 37 -7.16 -3.35 1.65
C GLY A 37 -7.05 -1.83 1.81
N ARG A 38 -8.15 -1.10 2.10
CA ARG A 38 -8.09 0.33 2.44
C ARG A 38 -7.38 0.55 3.77
N GLN A 39 -7.68 -0.29 4.77
CA GLN A 39 -7.04 -0.21 6.08
C GLN A 39 -5.54 -0.46 5.97
N THR A 40 -5.15 -1.51 5.23
CA THR A 40 -3.75 -1.84 4.95
C THR A 40 -2.99 -0.67 4.32
N VAL A 41 -3.51 -0.12 3.21
CA VAL A 41 -2.84 0.99 2.51
C VAL A 41 -2.79 2.25 3.38
N SER A 42 -3.85 2.53 4.15
CA SER A 42 -3.88 3.66 5.09
C SER A 42 -2.81 3.54 6.17
N GLN A 43 -2.59 2.34 6.72
CA GLN A 43 -1.59 2.11 7.75
C GLN A 43 -0.17 2.39 7.23
N TRP A 44 0.15 1.92 6.02
CA TRP A 44 1.44 2.19 5.39
C TRP A 44 1.62 3.67 5.02
N LEU A 45 0.56 4.34 4.54
CA LEU A 45 0.59 5.78 4.31
C LEU A 45 0.86 6.57 5.61
N GLN A 46 0.28 6.13 6.73
CA GLN A 46 0.54 6.76 8.03
C GLN A 46 2.00 6.57 8.47
N THR A 47 2.55 5.35 8.32
CA THR A 47 3.97 5.07 8.60
C THR A 47 4.87 5.97 7.76
N LEU A 48 4.65 6.03 6.45
CA LEU A 48 5.45 6.84 5.52
C LEU A 48 5.30 8.35 5.78
N SER A 49 4.14 8.81 6.23
CA SER A 49 3.91 10.24 6.54
C SER A 49 4.70 10.71 7.77
N GLY A 50 5.16 9.80 8.62
CA GLY A 50 6.03 10.10 9.76
C GLY A 50 7.53 10.14 9.42
N MET A 51 7.88 9.83 8.17
CA MET A 51 9.27 9.74 7.69
C MET A 51 9.64 11.00 6.89
N SER A 52 10.93 11.33 6.86
CA SER A 52 11.49 12.32 5.93
C SER A 52 11.49 11.76 4.52
N ALA A 53 11.48 12.64 3.50
CA ALA A 53 11.50 12.22 2.09
C ALA A 53 12.66 11.26 1.76
N SER A 54 13.83 11.49 2.35
CA SER A 54 15.04 10.68 2.16
C SER A 54 15.12 9.43 3.04
N ASP A 55 14.20 9.24 3.98
CA ASP A 55 14.24 8.08 4.86
C ASP A 55 13.81 6.84 4.08
N GLU A 56 14.47 5.71 4.33
CA GLU A 56 14.22 4.44 3.65
C GLU A 56 13.54 3.44 4.58
N LEU A 57 12.69 2.59 4.00
CA LEU A 57 12.17 1.42 4.69
C LEU A 57 13.27 0.38 4.90
N ASP A 58 13.35 -0.18 6.10
CA ASP A 58 14.26 -1.29 6.39
C ASP A 58 13.78 -2.62 5.77
N ASP A 59 14.65 -3.64 5.75
CA ASP A 59 14.34 -4.96 5.18
C ASP A 59 13.08 -5.60 5.80
N SER A 60 12.84 -5.41 7.09
CA SER A 60 11.69 -5.97 7.78
C SER A 60 10.41 -5.25 7.37
N GLN A 61 10.45 -3.91 7.30
CA GLN A 61 9.35 -3.09 6.85
C GLN A 61 9.00 -3.40 5.40
N VAL A 62 9.99 -3.57 4.52
CA VAL A 62 9.78 -3.95 3.12
C VAL A 62 9.08 -5.31 3.01
N ARG A 63 9.54 -6.32 3.77
CA ARG A 63 8.90 -7.65 3.77
C ARG A 63 7.47 -7.60 4.29
N GLN A 64 7.22 -6.86 5.36
CA GLN A 64 5.87 -6.71 5.91
C GLN A 64 4.96 -5.97 4.92
N MET A 65 5.45 -4.90 4.30
CA MET A 65 4.70 -4.12 3.32
C MET A 65 4.34 -4.95 2.09
N LEU A 66 5.27 -5.78 1.60
CA LEU A 66 5.00 -6.70 0.50
C LEU A 66 3.91 -7.70 0.86
N PHE A 67 4.00 -8.33 2.03
CA PHE A 67 3.00 -9.29 2.51
C PHE A 67 1.61 -8.64 2.64
N ASP A 68 1.54 -7.47 3.27
CA ASP A 68 0.28 -6.78 3.51
C ASP A 68 -0.37 -6.35 2.17
N LEU A 69 0.42 -5.80 1.24
CA LEU A 69 -0.07 -5.41 -0.09
C LEU A 69 -0.52 -6.61 -0.91
N GLU A 70 0.17 -7.75 -0.81
CA GLU A 70 -0.24 -8.99 -1.47
C GLU A 70 -1.55 -9.53 -0.88
N SER A 71 -1.73 -9.48 0.44
CA SER A 71 -3.00 -9.82 1.09
C SER A 71 -4.16 -8.92 0.62
N ALA A 72 -3.94 -7.60 0.61
CA ALA A 72 -4.92 -6.62 0.15
C ALA A 72 -5.28 -6.83 -1.34
N TYR A 73 -4.29 -7.10 -2.18
CA TYR A 73 -4.49 -7.42 -3.60
C TYR A 73 -5.29 -8.72 -3.79
N ASN A 74 -5.00 -9.76 -3.00
CA ASN A 74 -5.76 -11.00 -3.03
C ASN A 74 -7.21 -10.81 -2.57
N ALA A 75 -7.45 -9.99 -1.54
CA ALA A 75 -8.80 -9.61 -1.12
C ALA A 75 -9.55 -8.86 -2.22
N PHE A 76 -8.87 -7.94 -2.91
CA PHE A 76 -9.43 -7.20 -4.05
C PHE A 76 -9.81 -8.14 -5.21
N ASN A 77 -8.93 -9.08 -5.57
CA ASN A 77 -9.23 -10.07 -6.61
C ASN A 77 -10.40 -10.97 -6.24
N ARG A 78 -10.50 -11.42 -4.97
CA ARG A 78 -11.67 -12.17 -4.51
C ARG A 78 -12.96 -11.36 -4.66
N PHE A 79 -12.93 -10.06 -4.37
CA PHE A 79 -14.07 -9.18 -4.56
C PHE A 79 -14.46 -9.02 -6.05
N LEU A 80 -13.49 -8.90 -6.95
CA LEU A 80 -13.76 -8.77 -8.40
C LEU A 80 -14.30 -10.05 -9.05
N HIS A 81 -13.96 -11.21 -8.48
CA HIS A 81 -14.34 -12.53 -9.00
C HIS A 81 -15.44 -13.23 -8.18
N ALA A 82 -16.03 -12.53 -7.21
CA ALA A 82 -17.21 -12.97 -6.46
C ALA A 82 -18.50 -12.60 -7.20
#